data_AF-A0A7J9W5D2-F1
#
_entry.id   AF-A0A7J9W5D2-F1
#
_cell.length_a   1.000
_cell.length_b   1.000
_cell.length_c   1.000
_cell.angle_alpha   90.00
_cell.angle_beta   90.00
_cell.angle_gamma   90.00
#
_symmetry.space_group_name_H-M   'P 1'
#
loop_
_entity.id
_entity.type
_entity.pdbx_description
1 polymer ?
#
loop_
_entity_poly.entity_id
_entity_poly.type
_entity_poly.pdbx_seq_one_letter_code
_entity_poly.pdbx_strand_id
1 'polypeptide(L)'
;MSTTTIKVDRAVRDRLACIARARGTTMGALLDVESRRLETAQRWAEIEAAYERIQRSDPAGWQEYLGELAEVTAGEPDTTAAEEWPEYNQ
;
A
#
# COMPACT_ATOMS: atom_id res chain seq x y z
N MET A 1 15.05 21.28 1.87
CA MET A 1 14.65 20.52 0.66
C MET A 1 14.65 21.46 -0.53
N SER A 2 15.20 21.03 -1.67
CA SER A 2 15.18 21.83 -2.90
C SER A 2 13.81 21.76 -3.55
N THR A 3 13.27 22.89 -3.99
CA THR A 3 11.99 22.93 -4.73
C THR A 3 12.28 22.85 -6.21
N THR A 4 11.59 21.94 -6.91
CA THR A 4 11.67 21.80 -8.37
C THR A 4 10.29 22.04 -8.98
N THR A 5 10.24 22.13 -10.31
CA THR A 5 8.98 22.29 -11.04
C THR A 5 8.79 21.15 -12.02
N ILE A 6 7.56 20.66 -12.13
CA ILE A 6 7.15 19.66 -13.11
C ILE A 6 6.22 20.30 -14.14
N LYS A 7 6.39 19.94 -15.42
CA LYS A 7 5.47 20.37 -16.48
C LYS A 7 4.31 19.39 -16.54
N VAL A 8 3.10 19.90 -16.53
CA VAL A 8 1.85 19.14 -16.66
C VAL A 8 0.89 19.90 -17.56
N ASP A 9 -0.11 19.20 -18.09
CA ASP A 9 -1.24 19.86 -18.76
C ASP A 9 -1.93 20.83 -17.78
N ARG A 10 -2.33 22.00 -18.29
CA ARG A 10 -3.10 23.00 -17.55
C ARG A 10 -4.34 22.39 -16.89
N ALA A 11 -5.07 21.53 -17.59
CA ALA A 11 -6.27 20.90 -17.05
C ALA A 11 -5.97 19.95 -15.87
N VAL A 12 -4.78 19.33 -15.86
CA VAL A 12 -4.34 18.49 -14.73
C VAL A 12 -3.96 19.36 -13.54
N ARG A 13 -3.17 20.41 -13.76
CA ARG A 13 -2.81 21.39 -12.72
C ARG A 13 -4.06 21.97 -12.05
N ASP A 14 -5.06 22.36 -12.83
CA ASP A 14 -6.28 23.01 -12.31
C ASP A 14 -7.14 22.03 -11.50
N ARG A 15 -7.22 20.75 -11.91
CA ARG A 15 -7.84 19.69 -11.10
C ARG A 15 -7.14 19.48 -9.77
N LEU A 16 -5.81 19.34 -9.78
CA LEU A 16 -5.03 19.19 -8.55
C LEU A 16 -5.15 20.42 -7.64
N ALA A 17 -5.20 21.63 -8.22
CA ALA A 17 -5.38 22.87 -7.46
C ALA A 17 -6.76 22.93 -6.78
N CYS A 18 -7.81 22.50 -7.49
CA CYS A 18 -9.15 22.40 -6.94
C CYS A 18 -9.19 21.45 -5.73
N ILE A 19 -8.59 20.26 -5.87
CA ILE A 19 -8.51 19.26 -4.80
C ILE A 19 -7.72 19.79 -3.60
N ALA A 20 -6.55 20.39 -3.84
CA ALA A 20 -5.72 20.93 -2.76
C ALA A 20 -6.48 22.00 -1.96
N ARG A 21 -7.19 22.92 -2.64
CA ARG A 21 -8.02 23.93 -1.99
C ARG A 21 -9.18 23.33 -1.20
N ALA A 22 -9.90 22.37 -1.77
CA ALA A 22 -11.00 21.70 -1.10
C ALA A 22 -10.55 20.97 0.18
N ARG A 23 -9.32 20.44 0.19
CA ARG A 23 -8.68 19.79 1.34
C ARG A 23 -7.97 20.77 2.30
N GLY A 24 -8.01 22.09 2.03
CA GLY A 24 -7.32 23.09 2.84
C GLY A 24 -5.80 22.95 2.87
N THR A 25 -5.19 22.37 1.82
CA THR A 25 -3.75 22.09 1.74
C THR A 25 -3.08 22.77 0.54
N THR A 26 -1.75 22.72 0.50
CA THR A 26 -0.97 23.24 -0.63
C THR A 26 -0.82 22.20 -1.73
N MET A 27 -0.54 22.63 -2.96
CA MET A 27 -0.26 21.73 -4.08
C MET A 27 0.93 20.80 -3.78
N GLY A 28 1.99 21.34 -3.18
CA GLY A 28 3.18 20.55 -2.84
C GLY A 28 2.88 19.46 -1.81
N ALA A 29 2.11 19.78 -0.78
CA ALA A 29 1.69 18.81 0.23
C ALA A 29 0.75 17.74 -0.35
N LEU A 30 -0.17 18.13 -1.24
CA LEU A 30 -0.99 17.16 -1.98
C LEU A 30 -0.12 16.20 -2.79
N LEU A 31 0.85 16.71 -3.54
CA LEU A 31 1.73 15.90 -4.37
C LEU A 31 2.62 14.95 -3.55
N ASP A 32 3.12 15.38 -2.39
CA ASP A 32 3.93 14.54 -1.49
C ASP A 32 3.11 13.38 -0.90
N VAL A 33 1.87 13.63 -0.49
CA VAL A 33 0.98 12.57 0.02
C VAL A 33 0.65 11.56 -1.09
N GLU A 34 0.25 12.05 -2.26
CA GLU A 34 -0.12 11.17 -3.37
C GLU A 34 1.09 10.43 -3.95
N SER A 35 2.30 11.02 -3.94
CA SER A 35 3.52 10.33 -4.39
C SER A 35 3.87 9.14 -3.50
N ARG A 36 3.76 9.30 -2.17
CA ARG A 36 4.01 8.20 -1.22
C ARG A 36 2.97 7.09 -1.35
N ARG A 37 1.71 7.46 -1.60
CA ARG A 37 0.64 6.50 -1.87
C ARG A 37 0.93 5.69 -3.14
N LEU A 38 1.35 6.36 -4.20
CA LEU A 38 1.73 5.71 -5.47
C LEU A 38 2.97 4.83 -5.32
N GLU A 39 3.99 5.27 -4.60
CA GLU A 39 5.19 4.48 -4.31
C GLU A 39 4.83 3.19 -3.55
N THR A 40 3.99 3.31 -2.52
CA THR A 40 3.51 2.15 -1.76
C THR A 40 2.73 1.18 -2.64
N ALA A 41 1.80 1.69 -3.45
CA ALA A 41 1.01 0.87 -4.36
C ALA A 41 1.89 0.16 -5.40
N GLN A 42 2.87 0.85 -5.96
CA GLN A 42 3.81 0.27 -6.92
C GLN A 42 4.65 -0.83 -6.29
N ARG A 43 5.16 -0.62 -5.08
CA ARG A 43 5.92 -1.63 -4.34
C ARG A 43 5.10 -2.89 -4.09
N TRP A 44 3.83 -2.76 -3.72
CA TRP A 44 2.96 -3.93 -3.54
C TRP A 44 2.71 -4.68 -4.85
N ALA A 45 2.45 -3.96 -5.95
CA ALA A 45 2.29 -4.57 -7.26
C ALA A 45 3.54 -5.36 -7.70
N GLU A 46 4.73 -4.87 -7.38
CA GLU A 46 5.99 -5.57 -7.67
C GLU A 46 6.16 -6.86 -6.86
N ILE A 47 5.75 -6.85 -5.59
CA ILE A 47 5.76 -8.03 -4.71
C ILE A 47 4.77 -9.07 -5.23
N GLU A 48 3.53 -8.67 -5.54
CA GLU A 48 2.51 -9.56 -6.12
C GLU A 48 3.01 -10.19 -7.42
N ALA A 49 3.54 -9.38 -8.34
CA ALA A 49 4.12 -9.87 -9.58
C ALA A 49 5.31 -10.81 -9.36
N ALA A 50 6.07 -10.65 -8.27
CA ALA A 50 7.14 -11.58 -7.91
C ALA A 50 6.59 -12.94 -7.45
N TYR A 51 5.55 -12.95 -6.60
CA TYR A 51 4.90 -14.18 -6.18
C TYR A 51 4.25 -14.91 -7.36
N GLU A 52 3.54 -14.21 -8.24
CA GLU A 52 2.96 -14.81 -9.45
C GLU A 52 4.02 -15.43 -10.37
N ARG A 53 5.23 -14.85 -10.43
CA ARG A 53 6.35 -15.45 -11.17
C ARG A 53 6.81 -16.73 -10.49
N ILE A 54 7.04 -16.71 -9.18
CA ILE A 54 7.49 -17.89 -8.42
C ILE A 54 6.49 -19.03 -8.57
N GLN A 55 5.20 -18.77 -8.36
CA GLN A 55 4.14 -19.76 -8.51
C GLN A 55 4.13 -20.42 -9.89
N ARG A 56 4.43 -19.66 -10.96
CA ARG A 56 4.51 -20.21 -12.33
C ARG A 56 5.81 -20.94 -12.62
N SER A 57 6.94 -20.44 -12.12
CA SER A 57 8.26 -21.00 -12.43
C SER A 57 8.63 -22.19 -11.56
N ASP A 58 8.14 -22.23 -10.32
CA ASP A 58 8.39 -23.29 -9.35
C ASP A 58 7.14 -23.55 -8.49
N PRO A 59 6.18 -24.33 -9.02
CA PRO A 59 4.97 -24.67 -8.27
C PRO A 59 5.26 -25.50 -7.01
N ALA A 60 6.35 -26.27 -6.96
CA ALA A 60 6.69 -27.12 -5.83
C ALA A 60 7.23 -26.28 -4.66
N GLY A 61 8.20 -25.40 -4.92
CA GLY A 61 8.70 -24.46 -3.92
C GLY A 61 7.61 -23.48 -3.45
N TRP A 62 6.65 -23.14 -4.31
CA TRP A 62 5.48 -22.35 -3.90
C TRP A 62 4.59 -23.09 -2.87
N GLN A 63 4.37 -24.39 -3.05
CA GLN A 63 3.60 -25.20 -2.08
C GLN A 63 4.35 -25.37 -0.76
N GLU A 64 5.68 -25.52 -0.80
CA GLU A 64 6.52 -25.54 0.40
C GLU A 64 6.40 -24.22 1.18
N TYR A 65 6.53 -23.08 0.49
CA TYR A 65 6.32 -21.76 1.09
C TYR A 65 4.94 -21.59 1.74
N LEU A 66 3.87 -22.07 1.08
CA LEU A 66 2.53 -22.03 1.66
C LEU A 66 2.39 -22.95 2.89
N GLY A 67 3.08 -24.09 2.90
CA GLY A 67 3.17 -24.98 4.04
C GLY A 67 3.84 -24.30 5.24
N GLU A 68 5.02 -23.72 5.03
CA GLU A 68 5.74 -22.95 6.06
C GLU A 68 4.89 -21.78 6.59
N LEU A 69 4.23 -21.04 5.69
CA LEU A 69 3.37 -19.93 6.07
C LEU A 69 2.18 -20.40 6.94
N ALA A 70 1.57 -21.52 6.58
CA ALA A 70 0.48 -22.10 7.37
C ALA A 70 0.96 -22.52 8.76
N GLU A 71 2.15 -23.11 8.89
CA GLU A 71 2.73 -23.48 10.19
C GLU A 71 2.98 -22.26 11.10
N VAL A 72 3.45 -21.15 10.53
CA VAL A 72 3.70 -19.91 11.28
C VAL A 72 2.41 -19.17 11.63
N THR A 73 1.39 -19.26 10.79
CA THR A 73 0.11 -18.53 10.98
C THR A 73 -0.96 -19.33 11.73
N ALA A 74 -0.76 -20.64 11.92
CA ALA A 74 -1.67 -21.52 12.65
C ALA A 74 -1.59 -21.41 14.19
N GLY A 75 -0.99 -20.34 14.72
CA GLY A 75 -1.06 -20.04 16.16
C GLY A 75 -2.52 -19.96 16.63
N GLU A 76 -2.80 -20.51 17.81
CA GLU A 76 -4.15 -20.52 18.37
C GLU A 76 -4.61 -19.06 18.59
N PRO A 77 -5.79 -18.66 18.06
CA PRO A 77 -6.24 -17.28 18.18
C PRO A 77 -6.43 -16.92 19.65
N ASP A 78 -5.91 -15.77 20.05
CA ASP A 78 -6.06 -15.28 21.41
C ASP A 78 -7.54 -14.93 21.67
N THR A 79 -8.21 -15.81 22.41
CA THR A 79 -9.64 -15.66 22.71
C THR A 79 -9.95 -14.50 23.65
N THR A 80 -8.97 -13.94 24.36
CA THR A 80 -9.18 -12.76 25.23
C THR A 80 -8.89 -11.45 24.51
N ALA A 81 -8.28 -11.48 23.32
CA ALA A 81 -8.00 -10.27 22.54
C ALA A 81 -9.26 -9.44 22.24
N ALA A 82 -10.42 -10.10 22.14
CA ALA A 82 -11.71 -9.44 21.97
C ALA A 82 -12.11 -8.56 23.17
N GLU A 83 -11.75 -9.00 24.37
CA GLU A 83 -12.05 -8.32 25.64
C GLU A 83 -10.98 -7.29 26.00
N GLU A 84 -9.71 -7.55 25.65
CA GLU A 84 -8.58 -6.68 25.94
C GLU A 84 -8.50 -5.45 25.01
N TRP A 85 -9.00 -5.59 23.78
CA TRP A 85 -8.90 -4.56 22.73
C TRP A 85 -10.26 -4.26 22.08
N PRO A 86 -11.28 -3.85 22.85
CA PRO A 86 -12.65 -3.69 22.37
C PRO A 86 -12.79 -2.64 21.25
N GLU A 87 -11.88 -1.67 21.16
CA GLU A 87 -11.86 -0.63 20.13
C GLU A 87 -11.58 -1.14 18.71
N TYR A 88 -11.02 -2.35 18.57
CA TYR A 88 -10.73 -2.97 17.26
C TYR A 88 -11.74 -4.06 16.87
N ASN A 89 -12.77 -4.31 17.69
CA ASN A 89 -13.77 -5.37 17.49
C ASN A 89 -15.20 -4.83 17.26
N GLN A 90 -15.33 -3.60 16.75
CA GLN A 90 -16.61 -3.00 16.37
C GLN A 90 -16.96 -3.21 14.90
#